data_AF-A0A961PLG2-F1
#
_entry.id   AF-A0A961PLG2-F1
#
_cell.length_a   1.000
_cell.length_b   1.000
_cell.length_c   1.000
_cell.angle_alpha   90.00
_cell.angle_beta   90.00
_cell.angle_gamma   90.00
#
_symmetry.space_group_name_H-M   'P 1'
#
loop_
_entity.id
_entity.type
_entity.pdbx_description
1 polymer ?
#
loop_
_entity_poly.entity_id
_entity_poly.type
_entity_poly.pdbx_seq_one_letter_code
_entity_poly.pdbx_strand_id
1 'polypeptide(L)'
;MTLLAAMPLPVTAQTATGLSAGLIYGGTAHQAPAPLAVQAAPGEGAHPLQAAAARIESLLAAGQRAEAYAAGRAFLRQVTQATGFGVTNAHLTQGQADGFGMFMPRPDNVYLAGEPVEAYVEVYGFSLTPRPGNVNQLLFDVSFTLITPDGRQMTDAMIPMGEIQLDSRSAPLDGFFHLTYRVTGAVGAYALRTEVVDRASGERAEFTLPVVFVDPAGQPQAGK
;
A
#
# COMPACT_ATOMS: atom_id res chain seq x y z
N MET A 1 -30.43 43.64 -0.42
CA MET A 1 -28.99 43.35 -0.60
C MET A 1 -28.81 41.89 -0.18
N THR A 2 -29.05 40.99 -1.13
CA THR A 2 -29.13 39.54 -0.86
C THR A 2 -27.79 38.94 -1.27
N LEU A 3 -26.99 38.51 -0.29
CA LEU A 3 -25.72 37.85 -0.53
C LEU A 3 -26.02 36.45 -1.11
N LEU A 4 -25.76 36.27 -2.40
CA LEU A 4 -25.79 34.96 -3.04
C LEU A 4 -24.53 34.21 -2.56
N ALA A 5 -24.71 33.20 -1.70
CA ALA A 5 -23.64 32.29 -1.35
C ALA A 5 -23.21 31.52 -2.61
N ALA A 6 -21.96 31.71 -3.02
CA ALA A 6 -21.35 30.93 -4.10
C ALA A 6 -21.32 29.46 -3.66
N MET A 7 -22.11 28.61 -4.34
CA MET A 7 -22.03 27.18 -4.17
C MET A 7 -20.69 26.68 -4.70
N PRO A 8 -19.97 25.79 -4.00
CA PRO A 8 -18.76 25.18 -4.55
C PRO A 8 -19.12 24.36 -5.79
N LEU A 9 -18.33 24.53 -6.86
CA LEU A 9 -18.42 23.74 -8.08
C LEU A 9 -18.26 22.24 -7.77
N PRO A 10 -18.86 21.34 -8.57
CA PRO A 10 -18.67 19.90 -8.40
C PRO A 10 -17.19 19.53 -8.57
N VAL A 11 -16.58 18.99 -7.51
CA VAL A 11 -15.25 18.39 -7.59
C VAL A 11 -15.35 17.18 -8.50
N THR A 12 -14.70 17.25 -9.65
CA THR A 12 -14.63 16.14 -10.61
C THR A 12 -13.20 15.59 -10.56
N ALA A 13 -13.05 14.35 -10.12
CA ALA A 13 -11.79 13.64 -10.27
C ALA A 13 -11.82 12.87 -11.59
N GLN A 14 -10.79 13.07 -12.42
CA GLN A 14 -10.58 12.23 -13.59
C GLN A 14 -9.76 11.01 -13.19
N THR A 15 -10.12 9.85 -13.75
CA THR A 15 -9.43 8.58 -13.55
C THR A 15 -7.96 8.70 -13.94
N ALA A 16 -7.08 8.23 -13.07
CA ALA A 16 -5.64 8.28 -13.26
C ALA A 16 -5.18 7.14 -14.19
N THR A 17 -4.52 7.47 -15.28
CA THR A 17 -3.74 6.53 -16.08
C THR A 17 -2.30 6.58 -15.57
N GLY A 18 -1.90 5.60 -14.74
CA GLY A 18 -0.57 5.53 -14.13
C GLY A 18 -0.57 4.73 -12.83
N LEU A 19 -0.76 3.42 -12.91
CA LEU A 19 -0.59 2.51 -11.78
C LEU A 19 0.60 1.61 -12.09
N SER A 20 1.63 1.64 -11.26
CA SER A 20 2.77 0.72 -11.36
C SER A 20 3.11 0.13 -10.00
N ALA A 21 3.28 -1.19 -9.95
CA ALA A 21 3.72 -1.95 -8.78
C ALA A 21 5.03 -2.69 -9.11
N GLY A 22 5.92 -2.83 -8.14
CA GLY A 22 7.16 -3.59 -8.28
C GLY A 22 7.39 -4.55 -7.12
N LEU A 23 8.06 -5.67 -7.39
CA LEU A 23 8.40 -6.72 -6.41
C LEU A 23 9.88 -7.09 -6.50
N ILE A 24 10.45 -7.49 -5.37
CA ILE A 24 11.81 -8.05 -5.31
C ILE A 24 11.77 -9.57 -5.58
N TYR A 25 12.56 -10.02 -6.55
CA TYR A 25 12.78 -11.43 -6.89
C TYR A 25 13.89 -12.03 -6.02
N GLY A 26 13.56 -13.02 -5.18
CA GLY A 26 14.54 -13.88 -4.49
C GLY A 26 14.40 -15.33 -4.97
N GLY A 27 15.49 -15.92 -5.48
CA GLY A 27 15.51 -17.11 -6.33
C GLY A 27 15.57 -18.51 -5.68
N THR A 28 15.26 -19.48 -6.56
CA THR A 28 15.54 -20.94 -6.66
C THR A 28 15.43 -21.87 -5.45
N ALA A 29 14.54 -22.86 -5.60
CA ALA A 29 14.37 -24.04 -4.76
C ALA A 29 15.56 -25.02 -4.87
N HIS A 30 15.98 -25.59 -3.74
CA HIS A 30 16.76 -26.81 -3.65
C HIS A 30 16.09 -27.76 -2.66
N GLN A 31 15.91 -29.01 -3.09
CA GLN A 31 15.28 -30.10 -2.36
C GLN A 31 16.35 -30.79 -1.51
N ALA A 32 16.12 -30.94 -0.19
CA ALA A 32 17.04 -31.61 0.74
C ALA A 32 16.26 -32.58 1.68
N PRO A 33 16.91 -33.64 2.20
CA PRO A 33 16.25 -34.86 2.65
C PRO A 33 15.74 -34.83 4.10
N ALA A 34 14.85 -35.76 4.42
CA ALA A 34 14.18 -35.88 5.71
C ALA A 34 15.07 -36.45 6.83
N PRO A 35 14.95 -35.92 8.07
CA PRO A 35 15.42 -36.62 9.27
C PRO A 35 14.29 -37.03 10.23
N LEU A 36 14.65 -38.01 11.06
CA LEU A 36 13.87 -38.83 11.97
C LEU A 36 13.13 -38.06 13.08
N ALA A 37 11.96 -38.60 13.45
CA ALA A 37 11.07 -38.08 14.48
C ALA A 37 11.56 -38.37 15.91
N VAL A 38 11.72 -37.32 16.71
CA VAL A 38 11.74 -37.37 18.17
C VAL A 38 10.40 -36.83 18.66
N GLN A 39 9.59 -37.66 19.31
CA GLN A 39 8.34 -37.24 19.95
C GLN A 39 8.66 -36.52 21.27
N ALA A 40 8.29 -35.25 21.35
CA ALA A 40 8.25 -34.48 22.60
C ALA A 40 6.80 -34.36 23.10
N ALA A 41 6.63 -34.47 24.41
CA ALA A 41 5.38 -34.42 25.16
C ALA A 41 4.58 -33.10 24.94
N PRO A 42 3.25 -33.10 25.16
CA PRO A 42 2.42 -31.91 25.02
C PRO A 42 2.61 -30.98 26.22
N GLY A 43 3.59 -30.09 26.14
CA GLY A 43 3.61 -28.87 26.95
C GLY A 43 2.55 -27.90 26.41
N GLU A 44 1.88 -27.17 27.30
CA GLU A 44 0.96 -26.08 26.96
C GLU A 44 1.60 -25.20 25.87
N GLY A 45 1.00 -25.27 24.68
CA GLY A 45 1.68 -25.07 23.41
C GLY A 45 2.15 -23.64 23.24
N ALA A 46 3.45 -23.46 23.04
CA ALA A 46 4.02 -22.20 22.55
C ALA A 46 3.15 -21.68 21.39
N HIS A 47 2.68 -20.43 21.46
CA HIS A 47 1.90 -19.91 20.35
C HIS A 47 2.76 -19.97 19.06
N PRO A 48 2.16 -20.16 17.88
CA PRO A 48 2.88 -20.52 16.66
C PRO A 48 4.07 -19.60 16.34
N LEU A 49 3.94 -18.30 16.66
CA LEU A 49 4.99 -17.30 16.46
C LEU A 49 6.21 -17.49 17.38
N GLN A 50 6.01 -17.81 18.67
CA GLN A 50 7.10 -18.06 19.62
C GLN A 50 7.93 -19.28 19.20
N ALA A 51 7.25 -20.35 18.77
CA ALA A 51 7.92 -21.54 18.26
C ALA A 51 8.73 -21.25 16.98
N ALA A 52 8.18 -20.44 16.07
CA ALA A 52 8.88 -20.01 14.86
C ALA A 52 10.10 -19.13 15.17
N ALA A 53 10.00 -18.21 16.13
CA ALA A 53 11.13 -17.38 16.58
C ALA A 53 12.26 -18.24 17.17
N ALA A 54 11.94 -19.16 18.08
CA ALA A 54 12.91 -20.08 18.67
C ALA A 54 13.60 -20.97 17.61
N ARG A 55 12.86 -21.35 16.55
CA ARG A 55 13.44 -22.12 15.43
C ARG A 55 14.48 -21.30 14.65
N ILE A 56 14.22 -20.02 14.40
CA ILE A 56 15.17 -19.12 13.72
C ILE A 56 16.46 -19.00 14.53
N GLU A 57 16.36 -18.78 15.85
CA GLU A 57 17.51 -18.69 16.75
C GLU A 57 18.35 -19.98 16.73
N SER A 58 17.69 -21.15 16.80
CA SER A 58 18.35 -22.45 16.72
C SER A 58 19.12 -22.65 15.40
N LEU A 59 18.52 -22.27 14.27
CA LEU A 59 19.17 -22.36 12.95
C LEU A 59 20.39 -21.44 12.86
N LEU A 60 20.29 -20.22 13.41
CA LEU A 60 21.40 -19.27 13.47
C LEU A 60 22.55 -19.81 14.33
N ALA A 61 22.26 -20.35 15.50
CA ALA A 61 23.26 -20.93 16.41
C ALA A 61 23.99 -22.14 15.78
N ALA A 62 23.30 -22.91 14.93
CA ALA A 62 23.87 -24.04 14.20
C ALA A 62 24.63 -23.63 12.92
N GLY A 63 24.71 -22.34 12.59
CA GLY A 63 25.35 -21.86 11.36
C GLY A 63 24.56 -22.12 10.07
N GLN A 64 23.30 -22.55 10.18
CA GLN A 64 22.40 -22.89 9.07
C GLN A 64 21.73 -21.62 8.50
N ARG A 65 22.55 -20.75 7.89
CA ARG A 65 22.17 -19.37 7.52
C ARG A 65 21.04 -19.30 6.48
N ALA A 66 21.05 -20.17 5.47
CA ALA A 66 20.05 -20.16 4.41
C ALA A 66 18.67 -20.59 4.93
N GLU A 67 18.66 -21.63 5.76
CA GLU A 67 17.48 -22.14 6.43
C GLU A 67 16.93 -21.12 7.43
N ALA A 68 17.80 -20.45 8.20
CA ALA A 68 17.40 -19.37 9.11
C ALA A 68 16.72 -18.23 8.36
N TYR A 69 17.26 -17.84 7.20
CA TYR A 69 16.66 -16.80 6.35
C TYR A 69 15.28 -17.23 5.80
N ALA A 70 15.16 -18.46 5.30
CA ALA A 70 13.88 -19.00 4.84
C ALA A 70 12.84 -19.07 5.97
N ALA A 71 13.25 -19.47 7.18
CA ALA A 71 12.42 -19.49 8.36
C ALA A 71 11.98 -18.07 8.78
N GLY A 72 12.88 -17.09 8.70
CA GLY A 72 12.56 -15.67 8.94
C GLY A 72 11.50 -15.14 7.98
N ARG A 73 11.60 -15.47 6.69
CA ARG A 73 10.57 -15.11 5.70
C ARG A 73 9.22 -15.76 5.98
N ALA A 74 9.22 -17.02 6.42
CA ALA A 74 7.99 -17.71 6.82
C ALA A 74 7.38 -17.09 8.08
N PHE A 75 8.20 -16.70 9.06
CA PHE A 75 7.77 -16.00 10.27
C PHE A 75 7.11 -14.67 9.95
N LEU A 76 7.71 -13.83 9.09
CA LEU A 76 7.08 -12.57 8.66
C LEU A 76 5.72 -12.80 7.99
N ARG A 77 5.58 -13.87 7.18
CA ARG A 77 4.29 -14.24 6.61
C ARG A 77 3.25 -14.58 7.69
N GLN A 78 3.64 -15.32 8.72
CA GLN A 78 2.76 -15.63 9.85
C GLN A 78 2.36 -14.37 10.62
N VAL A 79 3.29 -13.43 10.81
CA VAL A 79 2.99 -12.12 11.41
C VAL A 79 1.95 -11.39 10.57
N THR A 80 2.16 -11.27 9.25
CA THR A 80 1.20 -10.57 8.38
C THR A 80 -0.16 -11.27 8.30
N GLN A 81 -0.20 -12.60 8.39
CA GLN A 81 -1.46 -13.36 8.46
C GLN A 81 -2.22 -13.09 9.76
N ALA A 82 -1.52 -12.83 10.86
CA ALA A 82 -2.14 -12.49 12.13
C ALA A 82 -2.59 -11.02 12.19
N THR A 83 -1.92 -10.12 11.47
CA THR A 83 -2.29 -8.69 11.42
C THR A 83 -3.33 -8.36 10.36
N GLY A 84 -3.47 -9.20 9.33
CA GLY A 84 -4.27 -8.91 8.13
C GLY A 84 -3.55 -8.00 7.13
N PHE A 85 -4.22 -7.76 6.00
CA PHE A 85 -3.81 -6.84 4.95
C PHE A 85 -3.73 -5.39 5.47
N GLY A 86 -2.66 -4.71 5.11
CA GLY A 86 -2.42 -3.35 5.55
C GLY A 86 -1.51 -2.57 4.64
N VAL A 87 -1.44 -1.26 4.92
CA VAL A 87 -0.54 -0.32 4.27
C VAL A 87 0.38 0.34 5.29
N THR A 88 1.56 0.72 4.85
CA THR A 88 2.55 1.46 5.65
C THR A 88 3.34 2.40 4.76
N ASN A 89 4.16 3.26 5.37
CA ASN A 89 5.11 4.12 4.68
C ASN A 89 4.51 4.93 3.51
N ALA A 90 3.34 5.54 3.72
CA ALA A 90 2.68 6.37 2.71
C ALA A 90 3.31 7.77 2.67
N HIS A 91 3.74 8.21 1.48
CA HIS A 91 4.41 9.51 1.27
C HIS A 91 3.95 10.18 -0.02
N LEU A 92 3.93 11.50 0.00
CA LEU A 92 3.92 12.31 -1.21
C LEU A 92 5.32 12.28 -1.84
N THR A 93 5.39 12.15 -3.16
CA THR A 93 6.65 12.03 -3.89
C THR A 93 6.82 13.12 -4.94
N GLN A 94 8.06 13.38 -5.34
CA GLN A 94 8.37 14.30 -6.44
C GLN A 94 8.02 13.73 -7.82
N GLY A 95 7.83 12.41 -7.90
CA GLY A 95 7.62 11.67 -9.13
C GLY A 95 7.36 10.20 -8.86
N GLN A 96 7.52 9.39 -9.90
CA GLN A 96 7.39 7.94 -9.83
C GLN A 96 8.46 7.31 -8.94
N ALA A 97 8.06 6.30 -8.17
CA ALA A 97 8.98 5.48 -7.40
C ALA A 97 9.69 4.45 -8.32
N ASP A 98 11.00 4.29 -8.13
CA ASP A 98 11.81 3.35 -8.90
C ASP A 98 11.72 1.92 -8.36
N GLY A 99 11.19 1.75 -7.15
CA GLY A 99 10.98 0.45 -6.52
C GLY A 99 10.65 0.56 -5.03
N PHE A 100 10.62 -0.60 -4.37
CA PHE A 100 10.34 -0.68 -2.93
C PHE A 100 11.42 0.07 -2.14
N GLY A 101 11.00 1.07 -1.37
CA GLY A 101 11.87 1.96 -0.61
C GLY A 101 12.69 2.94 -1.47
N MET A 102 12.46 2.97 -2.79
CA MET A 102 13.21 3.79 -3.74
C MET A 102 12.30 4.88 -4.32
N PHE A 103 12.16 5.97 -3.58
CA PHE A 103 11.39 7.14 -3.99
C PHE A 103 12.05 8.43 -3.49
N MET A 104 11.72 9.56 -4.12
CA MET A 104 12.10 10.88 -3.63
C MET A 104 10.90 11.54 -2.95
N PRO A 105 10.92 11.71 -1.61
CA PRO A 105 9.87 12.42 -0.88
C PRO A 105 9.71 13.84 -1.43
N ARG A 106 8.46 14.31 -1.53
CA ARG A 106 8.19 15.72 -1.82
C ARG A 106 8.57 16.58 -0.60
N PRO A 107 9.21 17.76 -0.79
CA PRO A 107 9.61 18.62 0.33
C PRO A 107 8.44 19.32 1.03
N ASP A 108 7.31 19.47 0.35
CA ASP A 108 6.08 20.04 0.86
C ASP A 108 4.86 19.25 0.37
N ASN A 109 3.67 19.71 0.75
CA ASN A 109 2.40 19.14 0.30
C ASN A 109 1.56 20.16 -0.49
N VAL A 110 2.20 21.17 -1.08
CA VAL A 110 1.52 22.25 -1.80
C VAL A 110 1.52 21.92 -3.28
N TYR A 111 0.35 21.98 -3.89
CA TYR A 111 0.14 21.62 -5.28
C TYR A 111 -0.62 22.72 -6.04
N LEU A 112 -0.26 23.00 -7.30
CA LEU A 112 -1.11 23.77 -8.20
C LEU A 112 -2.41 23.00 -8.48
N ALA A 113 -3.55 23.68 -8.49
CA ALA A 113 -4.82 23.04 -8.80
C ALA A 113 -4.79 22.40 -10.21
N GLY A 114 -5.15 21.13 -10.29
CA GLY A 114 -5.08 20.33 -11.52
C GLY A 114 -3.74 19.66 -11.80
N GLU A 115 -2.68 19.96 -11.03
CA GLU A 115 -1.42 19.23 -11.18
C GLU A 115 -1.52 17.81 -10.59
N PRO A 116 -0.78 16.83 -11.13
CA PRO A 116 -0.74 15.48 -10.59
C PRO A 116 -0.14 15.47 -9.17
N VAL A 117 -0.80 14.76 -8.27
CA VAL A 117 -0.23 14.44 -6.96
C VAL A 117 0.35 13.03 -7.04
N GLU A 118 1.65 12.90 -6.83
CA GLU A 118 2.34 11.62 -6.82
C GLU A 118 2.48 11.09 -5.40
N ALA A 119 2.22 9.79 -5.21
CA ALA A 119 2.37 9.13 -3.92
C ALA A 119 3.04 7.75 -4.05
N TYR A 120 3.68 7.38 -2.96
CA TYR A 120 4.24 6.05 -2.71
C TYR A 120 3.58 5.47 -1.46
N VAL A 121 3.25 4.18 -1.48
CA VAL A 121 2.74 3.45 -0.32
C VAL A 121 3.21 2.01 -0.35
N GLU A 122 3.55 1.46 0.82
CA GLU A 122 3.90 0.05 0.98
C GLU A 122 2.69 -0.75 1.43
N VAL A 123 2.59 -1.98 0.95
CA VAL A 123 1.52 -2.92 1.31
C VAL A 123 2.10 -4.22 1.84
N TYR A 124 1.42 -4.79 2.82
CA TYR A 124 1.78 -6.05 3.45
C TYR A 124 0.52 -6.90 3.72
N GLY A 125 0.71 -8.20 3.95
CA GLY A 125 -0.40 -9.11 4.29
C GLY A 125 -1.39 -9.38 3.16
N PHE A 126 -1.05 -9.04 1.92
CA PHE A 126 -1.89 -9.31 0.75
C PHE A 126 -1.96 -10.79 0.39
N SER A 127 -3.04 -11.18 -0.27
CA SER A 127 -3.26 -12.53 -0.75
C SER A 127 -2.48 -12.82 -2.03
N LEU A 128 -2.09 -14.09 -2.18
CA LEU A 128 -1.47 -14.64 -3.38
C LEU A 128 -2.43 -15.66 -3.98
N THR A 129 -2.95 -15.39 -5.17
CA THR A 129 -3.84 -16.32 -5.88
C THR A 129 -3.02 -17.15 -6.86
N PRO A 130 -2.90 -18.48 -6.68
CA PRO A 130 -2.16 -19.33 -7.61
C PRO A 130 -2.78 -19.31 -9.02
N ARG A 131 -1.91 -19.26 -10.03
CA ARG A 131 -2.25 -19.32 -11.46
C ARG A 131 -1.45 -20.43 -12.15
N PRO A 132 -1.90 -20.91 -13.33
CA PRO A 132 -1.12 -21.86 -14.13
C PRO A 132 0.32 -21.36 -14.39
N GLY A 133 1.28 -22.28 -14.41
CA GLY A 133 2.69 -21.95 -14.68
C GLY A 133 3.51 -21.50 -13.46
N ASN A 134 3.06 -21.86 -12.24
CA ASN A 134 3.72 -21.52 -10.96
C ASN A 134 3.89 -20.00 -10.77
N VAL A 135 2.81 -19.27 -11.07
CA VAL A 135 2.70 -17.83 -10.91
C VAL A 135 1.65 -17.57 -9.84
N ASN A 136 1.92 -16.61 -8.97
CA ASN A 136 0.96 -16.04 -8.03
C ASN A 136 0.50 -14.70 -8.55
N GLN A 137 -0.81 -14.48 -8.56
CA GLN A 137 -1.42 -13.20 -8.88
C GLN A 137 -1.75 -12.44 -7.60
N LEU A 138 -1.46 -11.15 -7.62
CA LEU A 138 -1.92 -10.13 -6.68
C LEU A 138 -2.87 -9.21 -7.44
N LEU A 139 -3.98 -8.85 -6.84
CA LEU A 139 -4.99 -8.01 -7.47
C LEU A 139 -5.65 -7.09 -6.46
N PHE A 140 -5.58 -5.79 -6.71
CA PHE A 140 -6.07 -4.76 -5.81
C PHE A 140 -7.00 -3.79 -6.52
N ASP A 141 -8.05 -3.36 -5.83
CA ASP A 141 -8.83 -2.18 -6.20
C ASP A 141 -8.35 -0.98 -5.39
N VAL A 142 -8.17 0.17 -6.06
CA VAL A 142 -7.77 1.41 -5.39
C VAL A 142 -8.84 2.46 -5.63
N SER A 143 -9.25 3.16 -4.58
CA SER A 143 -10.18 4.28 -4.64
C SER A 143 -9.76 5.38 -3.67
N PHE A 144 -10.18 6.62 -3.93
CA PHE A 144 -9.86 7.74 -3.06
C PHE A 144 -10.98 8.77 -2.94
N THR A 145 -10.90 9.62 -1.93
CA THR A 145 -11.74 10.81 -1.79
C THR A 145 -10.94 11.94 -1.16
N LEU A 146 -11.49 13.16 -1.21
CA LEU A 146 -10.97 14.30 -0.48
C LEU A 146 -11.77 14.50 0.81
N ILE A 147 -11.04 14.64 1.90
CA ILE A 147 -11.56 15.00 3.21
C ILE A 147 -11.16 16.46 3.48
N THR A 148 -12.12 17.29 3.83
CA THR A 148 -11.89 18.68 4.25
C THR A 148 -11.27 18.73 5.65
N PRO A 149 -10.71 19.87 6.09
CA PRO A 149 -10.12 19.99 7.43
C PRO A 149 -11.11 19.74 8.59
N ASP A 150 -12.40 19.98 8.37
CA ASP A 150 -13.50 19.66 9.30
C ASP A 150 -13.98 18.19 9.21
N GLY A 151 -13.32 17.34 8.42
CA GLY A 151 -13.60 15.90 8.33
C GLY A 151 -14.72 15.53 7.35
N ARG A 152 -15.22 16.47 6.55
CA ARG A 152 -16.28 16.22 5.58
C ARG A 152 -15.72 15.63 4.29
N GLN A 153 -16.35 14.54 3.83
CA GLN A 153 -16.06 13.99 2.50
C GLN A 153 -16.60 14.91 1.41
N MET A 154 -15.79 15.23 0.42
CA MET A 154 -16.18 16.12 -0.68
C MET A 154 -17.00 15.44 -1.78
N THR A 155 -16.96 14.11 -1.83
CA THR A 155 -17.69 13.29 -2.81
C THR A 155 -18.70 12.40 -2.12
N ASP A 156 -19.79 12.03 -2.79
CA ASP A 156 -20.80 11.13 -2.21
C ASP A 156 -20.28 9.70 -2.00
N ALA A 157 -19.28 9.29 -2.80
CA ALA A 157 -18.62 8.00 -2.72
C ALA A 157 -17.12 8.14 -3.00
N MET A 158 -16.34 7.11 -2.66
CA MET A 158 -14.94 7.04 -3.08
C MET A 158 -14.85 6.91 -4.60
N ILE A 159 -13.91 7.63 -5.18
CA ILE A 159 -13.64 7.72 -6.61
C ILE A 159 -12.69 6.56 -6.98
N PRO A 160 -13.08 5.64 -7.87
CA PRO A 160 -12.19 4.57 -8.31
C PRO A 160 -10.97 5.13 -9.05
N MET A 161 -9.77 4.70 -8.66
CA MET A 161 -8.53 4.95 -9.39
C MET A 161 -8.25 3.86 -10.42
N GLY A 162 -8.73 2.63 -10.17
CA GLY A 162 -8.56 1.49 -11.04
C GLY A 162 -8.04 0.26 -10.29
N GLU A 163 -7.50 -0.68 -11.06
CA GLU A 163 -6.99 -1.96 -10.57
C GLU A 163 -5.46 -2.01 -10.66
N ILE A 164 -4.82 -2.59 -9.64
CA ILE A 164 -3.40 -2.94 -9.67
C ILE A 164 -3.31 -4.47 -9.74
N GLN A 165 -2.77 -5.00 -10.84
CA GLN A 165 -2.52 -6.43 -11.00
C GLN A 165 -1.02 -6.68 -11.10
N LEU A 166 -0.55 -7.70 -10.39
CA LEU A 166 0.84 -8.15 -10.49
C LEU A 166 0.93 -9.67 -10.45
N ASP A 167 1.69 -10.22 -11.40
CA ASP A 167 1.97 -11.64 -11.49
C ASP A 167 3.42 -11.91 -11.08
N SER A 168 3.62 -12.79 -10.11
CA SER A 168 4.94 -13.10 -9.56
C SER A 168 5.21 -14.60 -9.51
N ARG A 169 6.42 -15.03 -9.89
CA ARG A 169 6.89 -16.41 -9.64
C ARG A 169 7.45 -16.59 -8.23
N SER A 170 7.60 -15.50 -7.48
CA SER A 170 7.97 -15.54 -6.07
C SER A 170 6.73 -15.38 -5.19
N ALA A 171 6.90 -15.60 -3.88
CA ALA A 171 5.92 -15.27 -2.87
C ALA A 171 6.42 -14.04 -2.09
N PRO A 172 6.25 -12.81 -2.63
CA PRO A 172 6.72 -11.60 -1.97
C PRO A 172 6.06 -11.46 -0.59
N LEU A 173 6.76 -10.76 0.30
CA LEU A 173 6.26 -10.41 1.64
C LEU A 173 5.76 -8.97 1.67
N ASP A 174 6.50 -8.11 0.97
CA ASP A 174 6.23 -6.69 0.88
C ASP A 174 6.03 -6.30 -0.59
N GLY A 175 5.20 -5.29 -0.81
CA GLY A 175 4.97 -4.66 -2.11
C GLY A 175 4.82 -3.16 -1.94
N PHE A 176 4.83 -2.43 -3.05
CA PHE A 176 4.53 -1.01 -3.04
C PHE A 176 3.65 -0.63 -4.22
N PHE A 177 2.93 0.47 -4.06
CA PHE A 177 2.23 1.15 -5.14
C PHE A 177 2.79 2.54 -5.34
N HIS A 178 2.90 2.91 -6.61
CA HIS A 178 2.95 4.29 -7.01
C HIS A 178 1.55 4.71 -7.48
N LEU A 179 1.04 5.81 -6.93
CA LEU A 179 -0.29 6.32 -7.20
C LEU A 179 -0.20 7.76 -7.67
N THR A 180 -0.83 8.05 -8.81
CA THR A 180 -0.99 9.41 -9.32
C THR A 180 -2.44 9.87 -9.12
N TYR A 181 -2.68 10.93 -8.36
CA TYR A 181 -4.02 11.52 -8.21
C TYR A 181 -4.18 12.71 -9.14
N ARG A 182 -5.36 12.81 -9.78
CA ARG A 182 -5.74 13.96 -10.61
C ARG A 182 -6.97 14.63 -10.01
N VAL A 183 -6.71 15.69 -9.24
CA VAL A 183 -7.75 16.46 -8.55
C VAL A 183 -7.98 17.77 -9.29
N THR A 184 -9.23 18.05 -9.65
CA THR A 184 -9.63 19.33 -10.25
C THR A 184 -10.76 19.98 -9.45
N GLY A 185 -10.83 21.31 -9.47
CA GLY A 185 -11.90 22.07 -8.79
C GLY A 185 -11.79 22.16 -7.27
N ALA A 186 -10.71 21.66 -6.67
CA ALA A 186 -10.43 21.81 -5.24
C ALA A 186 -9.32 22.85 -5.02
N VAL A 187 -9.54 23.79 -4.09
CA VAL A 187 -8.57 24.81 -3.67
C VAL A 187 -8.60 24.88 -2.15
N GLY A 188 -7.42 24.92 -1.52
CA GLY A 188 -7.25 24.89 -0.06
C GLY A 188 -6.67 23.57 0.44
N ALA A 189 -6.73 23.39 1.76
CA ALA A 189 -6.18 22.23 2.45
C ALA A 189 -7.18 21.06 2.46
N TYR A 190 -6.68 19.85 2.19
CA TYR A 190 -7.44 18.60 2.18
C TYR A 190 -6.59 17.42 2.64
N ALA A 191 -7.25 16.30 2.87
CA ALA A 191 -6.65 14.99 3.04
C ALA A 191 -7.11 14.07 1.90
N LEU A 192 -6.16 13.45 1.19
CA LEU A 192 -6.42 12.37 0.25
C LEU A 192 -6.61 11.08 1.04
N ARG A 193 -7.85 10.69 1.33
CA ARG A 193 -8.17 9.39 1.95
C ARG A 193 -8.25 8.35 0.84
N THR A 194 -7.37 7.36 0.90
CA THR A 194 -7.28 6.29 -0.09
C THR A 194 -7.60 4.95 0.56
N GLU A 195 -8.44 4.17 -0.09
CA GLU A 195 -8.77 2.79 0.27
C GLU A 195 -8.17 1.86 -0.78
N VAL A 196 -7.51 0.81 -0.31
CA VAL A 196 -7.05 -0.32 -1.11
C VAL A 196 -7.81 -1.56 -0.66
N VAL A 197 -8.32 -2.33 -1.61
CA VAL A 197 -8.97 -3.62 -1.36
C VAL A 197 -8.16 -4.72 -2.02
N ASP A 198 -7.70 -5.70 -1.24
CA ASP A 198 -7.17 -6.96 -1.79
C ASP A 198 -8.34 -7.82 -2.29
N ARG A 199 -8.46 -8.02 -3.60
CA ARG A 199 -9.62 -8.71 -4.19
C ARG A 199 -9.75 -10.16 -3.75
N ALA A 200 -8.64 -10.83 -3.44
CA ALA A 200 -8.68 -12.25 -3.13
C ALA A 200 -9.16 -12.53 -1.70
N SER A 201 -8.83 -11.66 -0.74
CA SER A 201 -9.30 -11.76 0.65
C SER A 201 -10.57 -10.93 0.92
N GLY A 202 -10.77 -9.84 0.17
CA GLY A 202 -11.77 -8.81 0.47
C GLY A 202 -11.35 -7.86 1.60
N GLU A 203 -10.16 -8.03 2.17
CA GLU A 203 -9.64 -7.15 3.22
C GLU A 203 -9.29 -5.76 2.66
N ARG A 204 -9.38 -4.77 3.54
CA ARG A 204 -9.25 -3.36 3.20
C ARG A 204 -8.18 -2.71 4.04
N ALA A 205 -7.42 -1.84 3.40
CA ALA A 205 -6.44 -0.99 4.06
C ALA A 205 -6.64 0.46 3.62
N GLU A 206 -6.42 1.40 4.53
CA GLU A 206 -6.61 2.82 4.28
C GLU A 206 -5.40 3.63 4.71
N PHE A 207 -5.14 4.72 3.99
CA PHE A 207 -4.17 5.73 4.39
C PHE A 207 -4.64 7.12 3.97
N THR A 208 -4.03 8.14 4.56
CA THR A 208 -4.34 9.55 4.27
C THR A 208 -3.07 10.35 4.03
N LEU A 209 -3.08 11.18 2.99
CA LEU A 209 -1.99 12.12 2.69
C LEU A 209 -2.53 13.57 2.71
N PRO A 210 -1.93 14.48 3.50
CA PRO A 210 -2.35 15.87 3.52
C PRO A 210 -1.90 16.58 2.24
N VAL A 211 -2.75 17.39 1.61
CA VAL A 211 -2.43 18.18 0.42
C VAL A 211 -3.02 19.58 0.51
N VAL A 212 -2.39 20.55 -0.13
CA VAL A 212 -2.89 21.93 -0.25
C VAL A 212 -2.91 22.31 -1.72
N PHE A 213 -4.09 22.49 -2.30
CA PHE A 213 -4.22 22.95 -3.69
C PHE A 213 -4.29 24.48 -3.75
N VAL A 214 -3.41 25.10 -4.54
CA VAL A 214 -3.38 26.55 -4.76
C VAL A 214 -3.80 26.87 -6.19
N ASP A 215 -4.45 28.01 -6.39
CA ASP A 215 -4.85 28.45 -7.72
C ASP A 215 -3.60 28.67 -8.60
N PRO A 216 -3.54 28.11 -9.83
CA PRO A 216 -2.44 28.35 -10.77
C PRO A 216 -2.26 29.85 -11.11
N ALA A 217 -3.30 30.67 -10.95
CA ALA A 217 -3.19 32.12 -10.97
C ALA A 217 -3.04 32.63 -9.53
N GLY A 218 -1.83 32.95 -9.08
CA GLY A 218 -1.60 33.64 -7.80
C GLY A 218 -2.14 35.08 -7.77
N GLN A 219 -3.36 35.35 -8.25
CA GLN A 219 -4.02 36.65 -8.14
C GLN A 219 -5.21 36.58 -7.19
N PRO A 220 -5.38 37.58 -6.30
CA PRO A 220 -6.55 37.68 -5.45
C PRO A 220 -7.79 37.73 -6.34
N GLN A 221 -8.80 36.90 -6.03
CA GLN A 221 -10.12 37.06 -6.62
C GLN A 221 -10.61 38.48 -6.32
N ALA A 222 -10.57 39.35 -7.34
CA ALA A 222 -11.18 40.66 -7.25
C ALA A 222 -12.69 40.46 -7.08
N GLY A 223 -13.18 40.82 -5.90
CA GLY A 223 -14.59 40.76 -5.56
C GLY A 223 -15.45 41.42 -6.62
N LYS A 224 -16.56 40.76 -6.96
CA LYS A 224 -17.71 41.38 -7.61
C LYS A 224 -18.84 41.45 -6.60
#